data_AF-A0A929DF21-F1
#
_entry.id   AF-A0A929DF21-F1
#
_cell.length_a   1.000
_cell.length_b   1.000
_cell.length_c   1.000
_cell.angle_alpha   90.00
_cell.angle_beta   90.00
_cell.angle_gamma   90.00
#
_symmetry.space_group_name_H-M   'P 1'
#
loop_
_entity.id
_entity.type
_entity.pdbx_description
1 polymer ?
#
loop_
_entity_poly.entity_id
_entity_poly.type
_entity_poly.pdbx_seq_one_letter_code
_entity_poly.pdbx_strand_id
1 'polypeptide(L)'
;MSGPETLLAVLAHPDDEAFRCGGTLARLARRGVRVHLLTATRGGAGSCGDPPLCTPEELPALRERELRSACAALGIEPPVLLDYHDGALIEVDEEEAVAQVMGIIRELRPQVLLT
;
A
#
# COMPACT_ATOMS: atom_id res chain seq x y z
N MET A 1 -13.63 -18.19 19.80
CA MET A 1 -12.42 -18.43 18.99
C MET A 1 -11.89 -17.07 18.57
N SER A 2 -10.60 -16.79 18.72
CA SER A 2 -10.00 -15.56 18.19
C SER A 2 -10.14 -15.56 16.66
N GLY A 3 -10.49 -14.41 16.06
CA GLY A 3 -10.52 -14.25 14.61
C GLY A 3 -9.13 -14.45 13.98
N PRO A 4 -9.03 -14.46 12.65
CA PRO A 4 -7.74 -14.56 11.97
C PRO A 4 -6.80 -13.42 12.40
N GLU A 5 -5.51 -13.74 12.55
CA GLU A 5 -4.47 -12.74 12.80
C GLU A 5 -4.47 -11.70 11.66
N THR A 6 -4.16 -10.46 11.98
CA THR A 6 -4.20 -9.31 11.07
C THR A 6 -2.85 -8.61 11.06
N LEU A 7 -2.32 -8.39 9.86
CA LEU A 7 -1.13 -7.59 9.59
C LEU A 7 -1.51 -6.38 8.76
N LEU A 8 -0.92 -5.22 9.08
CA LEU A 8 -0.99 -4.02 8.23
C LEU A 8 0.42 -3.63 7.77
N ALA A 9 0.63 -3.62 6.46
CA ALA A 9 1.80 -3.01 5.85
C ALA A 9 1.49 -1.54 5.49
N VAL A 10 2.37 -0.62 5.87
CA VAL A 10 2.27 0.83 5.62
C VAL A 10 3.47 1.23 4.77
N LEU A 11 3.26 1.50 3.48
CA LEU A 11 4.33 1.72 2.52
C LEU A 11 4.14 3.03 1.75
N ALA A 12 5.19 3.52 1.11
CA ALA A 12 5.16 4.84 0.49
C ALA A 12 4.52 4.81 -0.92
N HIS A 13 4.89 3.84 -1.76
CA HIS A 13 4.51 3.82 -3.18
C HIS A 13 3.91 2.48 -3.64
N PRO A 14 3.13 2.50 -4.74
CA PRO A 14 2.69 1.31 -5.45
C PRO A 14 3.84 0.49 -6.07
N ASP A 15 4.36 -0.53 -5.39
CA ASP A 15 5.46 -1.46 -5.80
C ASP A 15 6.32 -1.85 -4.60
N ASP A 16 6.38 -0.99 -3.57
CA ASP A 16 7.14 -1.23 -2.34
C ASP A 16 6.72 -2.56 -1.68
N GLU A 17 5.43 -2.94 -1.78
CA GLU A 17 4.89 -4.18 -1.21
C GLU A 17 5.47 -5.41 -1.90
N ALA A 18 5.66 -5.34 -3.22
CA ALA A 18 6.18 -6.45 -4.00
C ALA A 18 7.70 -6.54 -3.87
N PHE A 19 8.40 -5.39 -3.94
CA PHE A 19 9.86 -5.33 -3.93
C PHE A 19 10.45 -5.64 -2.55
N ARG A 20 9.87 -5.09 -1.48
CA ARG A 20 10.49 -5.20 -0.13
C ARG A 20 10.03 -6.44 0.62
N CYS A 21 8.76 -6.78 0.55
CA CYS A 21 8.17 -7.77 1.46
C CYS A 21 7.15 -8.72 0.81
N GLY A 22 7.04 -8.77 -0.51
CA GLY A 22 5.98 -9.52 -1.21
C GLY A 22 5.97 -11.01 -0.85
N GLY A 23 7.14 -11.63 -0.73
CA GLY A 23 7.25 -13.02 -0.28
C GLY A 23 6.71 -13.26 1.13
N THR A 24 6.92 -12.32 2.05
CA THR A 24 6.39 -12.38 3.42
C THR A 24 4.88 -12.19 3.42
N LEU A 25 4.39 -11.16 2.73
CA LEU A 25 2.95 -10.86 2.63
C LEU A 25 2.18 -12.06 2.07
N ALA A 26 2.61 -12.60 0.92
CA ALA A 26 1.97 -13.75 0.29
C ALA A 26 2.05 -15.02 1.15
N ARG A 27 3.16 -15.23 1.86
CA ARG A 27 3.31 -16.38 2.76
C ARG A 27 2.34 -16.30 3.95
N LEU A 28 2.13 -15.13 4.52
CA LEU A 28 1.21 -14.92 5.63
C LEU A 28 -0.24 -15.05 5.18
N ALA A 29 -0.60 -14.46 4.03
CA ALA A 29 -1.92 -14.62 3.42
C ALA A 29 -2.28 -16.11 3.20
N ARG A 30 -1.35 -16.90 2.61
CA ARG A 30 -1.54 -18.36 2.42
C ARG A 30 -1.69 -19.14 3.73
N ARG A 31 -1.26 -18.58 4.86
CA ARG A 31 -1.41 -19.17 6.20
C ARG A 31 -2.70 -18.73 6.90
N GLY A 32 -3.54 -17.93 6.24
CA GLY A 32 -4.81 -17.46 6.78
C GLY A 32 -4.72 -16.17 7.60
N VAL A 33 -3.57 -15.47 7.58
CA VAL A 33 -3.46 -14.12 8.14
C VAL A 33 -4.18 -13.15 7.20
N ARG A 34 -5.01 -12.25 7.76
CA ARG A 34 -5.60 -11.15 7.02
C ARG A 34 -4.56 -10.04 6.85
N VAL A 35 -4.04 -9.91 5.63
CA VAL A 35 -2.97 -8.96 5.31
C VAL A 35 -3.55 -7.75 4.61
N HIS A 36 -3.41 -6.58 5.22
CA HIS A 36 -3.80 -5.29 4.65
C HIS A 36 -2.57 -4.51 4.18
N LEU A 37 -2.77 -3.71 3.14
CA LEU A 37 -1.79 -2.76 2.63
C LEU A 37 -2.37 -1.35 2.65
N LEU A 38 -1.63 -0.42 3.22
CA LEU A 38 -1.83 1.02 3.11
C LEU A 38 -0.64 1.60 2.34
N THR A 39 -0.94 2.38 1.31
CA THR A 39 0.05 3.09 0.50
C THR A 39 -0.17 4.59 0.63
N ALA A 40 0.87 5.34 0.98
CA ALA A 40 0.78 6.77 1.23
C ALA A 40 0.48 7.58 -0.05
N THR A 41 1.04 7.15 -1.19
CA THR A 41 0.95 7.89 -2.47
C THR A 41 0.40 7.00 -3.59
N ARG A 42 0.09 7.61 -4.74
CA ARG A 42 -0.19 6.88 -6.00
C ARG A 42 1.03 6.73 -6.92
N GLY A 43 2.23 7.12 -6.46
CA GLY A 43 3.45 6.90 -7.24
C GLY A 43 3.59 7.78 -8.50
N GLY A 44 2.99 8.96 -8.49
CA GLY A 44 2.91 9.86 -9.66
C GLY A 44 4.22 10.51 -10.09
N ALA A 45 5.26 10.49 -9.25
CA ALA A 45 6.57 11.04 -9.58
C ALA A 45 7.52 10.01 -10.22
N GLY A 46 7.02 8.80 -10.47
CA GLY A 46 7.77 7.71 -11.09
C GLY A 46 8.03 7.88 -12.60
N SER A 47 8.79 6.95 -13.17
CA SER A 47 8.98 6.86 -14.62
C SER A 47 7.75 6.22 -15.28
N CYS A 48 7.36 6.72 -16.46
CA CYS A 48 6.33 6.11 -17.30
C CYS A 48 6.85 4.92 -18.15
N GLY A 49 8.12 4.52 -17.98
CA GLY A 49 8.78 3.49 -18.78
C GLY A 49 9.56 4.05 -19.98
N ASP A 50 10.30 3.18 -20.65
CA ASP A 50 11.03 3.48 -21.88
C ASP A 50 10.85 2.31 -22.89
N PRO A 51 10.02 2.47 -23.95
CA PRO A 51 9.23 3.67 -24.26
C PRO A 51 8.09 3.90 -23.24
N PRO A 52 7.57 5.15 -23.11
CA PRO A 52 6.50 5.46 -22.17
C PRO A 52 5.21 4.64 -22.42
N LEU A 53 4.64 4.09 -21.34
CA LEU A 53 3.39 3.32 -21.35
C LEU A 53 2.13 4.19 -21.21
N CYS A 54 2.28 5.39 -20.64
CA CYS A 54 1.22 6.37 -20.41
C CYS A 54 1.81 7.79 -20.31
N THR A 55 0.98 8.82 -20.15
CA THR A 55 1.46 10.16 -19.78
C THR A 55 1.74 10.25 -18.26
N PRO A 56 2.53 11.24 -17.81
CA PRO A 56 2.74 11.48 -16.38
C PRO A 56 1.44 11.70 -15.58
N GLU A 57 0.44 12.34 -16.19
CA GLU A 57 -0.86 12.59 -15.57
C GLU A 57 -1.69 11.31 -15.41
N GLU A 58 -1.50 10.33 -16.30
CA GLU A 58 -2.16 9.03 -16.26
C GLU A 58 -1.48 8.04 -15.31
N LEU A 59 -0.20 8.28 -14.98
CA LEU A 59 0.64 7.37 -14.21
C LEU A 59 0.05 6.98 -12.84
N PRO A 60 -0.50 7.91 -12.01
CA PRO A 60 -1.12 7.54 -10.74
C PRO A 60 -2.25 6.52 -10.88
N ALA A 61 -3.11 6.69 -11.89
CA ALA A 61 -4.24 5.80 -12.14
C ALA A 61 -3.80 4.45 -12.69
N LEU A 62 -2.75 4.44 -13.53
CA LEU A 62 -2.11 3.21 -14.00
C LEU A 62 -1.51 2.43 -12.83
N ARG A 63 -0.69 3.07 -11.99
CA ARG A 63 -0.04 2.43 -10.84
C ARG A 63 -1.02 1.94 -9.79
N GLU A 64 -2.14 2.63 -9.58
CA GLU A 64 -3.21 2.10 -8.72
C GLU A 64 -3.76 0.77 -9.26
N ARG A 65 -3.99 0.67 -10.57
CA ARG A 65 -4.46 -0.59 -11.19
C ARG A 65 -3.41 -1.70 -11.06
N GLU A 66 -2.15 -1.37 -11.24
CA GLU A 66 -1.02 -2.30 -11.05
C GLU A 66 -0.97 -2.80 -9.60
N LEU A 67 -1.06 -1.90 -8.61
CA LEU A 67 -1.08 -2.24 -7.19
C LEU A 67 -2.24 -3.15 -6.81
N ARG A 68 -3.46 -2.84 -7.28
CA ARG A 68 -4.62 -3.70 -7.04
C ARG A 68 -4.42 -5.10 -7.62
N SER A 69 -3.79 -5.19 -8.79
CA SER A 69 -3.43 -6.46 -9.41
C SER A 69 -2.34 -7.21 -8.62
N ALA A 70 -1.34 -6.48 -8.11
CA ALA A 70 -0.29 -7.04 -7.26
C ALA A 70 -0.88 -7.58 -5.93
N CYS A 71 -1.74 -6.82 -5.25
CA CYS A 71 -2.43 -7.29 -4.04
C CYS A 71 -3.22 -8.57 -4.30
N ALA A 72 -3.97 -8.63 -5.40
CA ALA A 72 -4.71 -9.82 -5.80
C ALA A 72 -3.79 -11.02 -6.06
N ALA A 73 -2.65 -10.81 -6.73
CA ALA A 73 -1.67 -11.86 -6.99
C ALA A 73 -0.96 -12.36 -5.72
N LEU A 74 -0.73 -11.48 -4.74
CA LEU A 74 -0.18 -11.81 -3.43
C LEU A 74 -1.22 -12.51 -2.52
N GLY A 75 -2.51 -12.40 -2.85
CA GLY A 75 -3.61 -12.92 -2.04
C GLY A 75 -3.90 -12.08 -0.79
N ILE A 76 -3.57 -10.79 -0.83
CA ILE A 76 -3.81 -9.84 0.27
C ILE A 76 -5.04 -8.98 -0.01
N GLU A 77 -5.52 -8.27 1.00
CA GLU A 77 -6.67 -7.37 0.87
C GLU A 77 -6.38 -6.22 -0.12
N PRO A 78 -7.41 -5.64 -0.78
CA PRO A 78 -7.22 -4.47 -1.63
C PRO A 78 -6.50 -3.32 -0.90
N PRO A 79 -5.66 -2.55 -1.60
CA PRO A 79 -4.90 -1.48 -0.98
C PRO A 79 -5.80 -0.33 -0.52
N VAL A 80 -5.44 0.28 0.61
CA VAL A 80 -5.91 1.59 1.05
C VAL A 80 -4.91 2.63 0.55
N LEU A 81 -5.40 3.68 -0.10
CA LEU A 81 -4.58 4.74 -0.69
C LEU A 81 -4.87 6.05 0.04
N LEU A 82 -3.84 6.66 0.65
CA LEU A 82 -4.00 7.96 1.31
C LEU A 82 -3.98 9.14 0.33
N ASP A 83 -3.50 8.90 -0.89
CA ASP A 83 -3.50 9.87 -1.99
C ASP A 83 -2.67 11.14 -1.74
N TYR A 84 -1.58 11.02 -1.00
CA TYR A 84 -0.61 12.10 -0.91
C TYR A 84 0.23 12.20 -2.18
N HIS A 85 0.69 13.41 -2.48
CA HIS A 85 1.54 13.66 -3.63
C HIS A 85 2.90 12.98 -3.47
N ASP A 86 3.27 12.20 -4.48
CA ASP A 86 4.54 11.48 -4.52
C ASP A 86 5.73 12.46 -4.56
N GLY A 87 6.77 12.21 -3.76
CA GLY A 87 7.90 13.12 -3.57
C GLY A 87 7.63 14.34 -2.68
N ALA A 88 6.41 14.53 -2.18
CA ALA A 88 6.02 15.68 -1.35
C ALA A 88 5.45 15.29 0.03
N LEU A 89 5.68 14.05 0.50
CA LEU A 89 5.21 13.60 1.82
C LEU A 89 5.73 14.44 2.99
N ILE A 90 6.90 15.08 2.83
CA ILE A 90 7.47 15.98 3.85
C ILE A 90 6.65 17.27 4.03
N GLU A 91 5.81 17.60 3.05
CA GLU A 91 4.95 18.80 3.07
C GLU A 91 3.57 18.50 3.67
N VAL A 92 3.25 17.22 3.87
CA VAL A 92 1.98 16.80 4.50
C VAL A 92 2.03 17.13 5.99
N ASP A 93 0.93 17.65 6.51
CA ASP A 93 0.78 17.89 7.94
C ASP A 93 0.91 16.58 8.72
N GLU A 94 1.82 16.55 9.70
CA GLU A 94 2.14 15.33 10.45
C GLU A 94 0.95 14.85 11.27
N GLU A 95 0.18 15.76 11.89
CA GLU A 95 -0.99 15.39 12.68
C GLU A 95 -2.08 14.75 11.79
N GLU A 96 -2.29 15.29 10.59
CA GLU A 96 -3.17 14.71 9.58
C GLU A 96 -2.71 13.32 9.16
N ALA A 97 -1.45 13.16 8.75
CA ALA A 97 -0.92 11.88 8.30
C ALA A 97 -1.01 10.81 9.40
N VAL A 98 -0.65 11.17 10.63
CA VAL A 98 -0.79 10.29 11.80
C VAL A 98 -2.26 9.94 12.04
N ALA A 99 -3.18 10.91 11.95
CA ALA A 99 -4.60 10.66 12.14
C ALA A 99 -5.17 9.67 11.11
N GLN A 100 -4.78 9.78 9.83
CA GLN A 100 -5.18 8.86 8.77
C GLN A 100 -4.72 7.43 9.07
N VAL A 101 -3.43 7.23 9.34
CA VAL A 101 -2.87 5.90 9.65
C VAL A 101 -3.49 5.34 10.94
N MET A 102 -3.66 6.16 11.97
CA MET A 102 -4.28 5.75 13.23
C MET A 102 -5.75 5.37 13.07
N GLY A 103 -6.49 6.00 12.15
CA GLY A 103 -7.85 5.61 11.80
C GLY A 103 -7.90 4.15 11.32
N ILE A 104 -7.04 3.81 10.37
CA ILE A 104 -6.93 2.46 9.82
C ILE A 104 -6.45 1.45 10.88
N ILE A 105 -5.45 1.81 11.71
CA ILE A 105 -4.99 0.95 12.81
C ILE A 105 -6.13 0.64 13.79
N ARG A 106 -6.96 1.63 14.15
CA ARG A 106 -8.09 1.42 15.07
C ARG A 106 -9.19 0.56 14.46
N GLU A 107 -9.44 0.72 13.16
CA GLU A 107 -10.42 -0.10 12.43
C GLU A 107 -9.96 -1.57 12.34
N LEU A 108 -8.73 -1.80 11.87
CA LEU A 108 -8.22 -3.13 11.57
C LEU A 108 -7.72 -3.87 12.82
N ARG A 109 -7.29 -3.13 13.85
CA ARG A 109 -6.64 -3.64 15.08
C ARG A 109 -5.55 -4.69 14.76
N PRO A 110 -4.56 -4.37 13.92
CA PRO A 110 -3.54 -5.32 13.51
C PRO A 110 -2.67 -5.75 14.69
N GLN A 111 -2.20 -7.00 14.69
CA GLN A 111 -1.23 -7.49 15.68
C GLN A 111 0.21 -7.19 15.28
N VAL A 112 0.45 -7.00 13.97
CA VAL A 112 1.76 -6.69 13.41
C VAL A 112 1.63 -5.50 12.46
N LEU A 113 2.54 -4.54 12.61
CA LEU A 113 2.78 -3.47 11.66
C LEU A 113 4.10 -3.73 10.92
N LEU A 114 4.11 -3.46 9.62
CA LEU A 114 5.30 -3.50 8.77
C LEU A 114 5.38 -2.18 8.01
N THR A 115 6.55 -1.55 7.94
CA THR A 115 6.78 -0.27 7.23
C THR A 115 8.15 -0.21 6.60
#